data_AF-A0A1R4KZZ8-F1
#
_entry.id   AF-A0A1R4KZZ8-F1
#
_cell.length_a   1.000
_cell.length_b   1.000
_cell.length_c   1.000
_cell.angle_alpha   90.00
_cell.angle_beta   90.00
_cell.angle_gamma   90.00
#
_symmetry.space_group_name_H-M   'P 1'
#
loop_
_entity.id
_entity.type
_entity.pdbx_description
1 polymer ?
#
loop_
_entity_poly.entity_id
_entity_poly.type
_entity_poly.pdbx_seq_one_letter_code
_entity_poly.pdbx_strand_id
1 'polypeptide(L)'
;MINNIKLTLCTTIMDRLDFLKMTLPQNIIDNIDCINQLEFLILDYSSGDGLKEWLYSNYDDMLSNRSMSYYRIEGKASYNHSHSKNQAFKLAKGELVCNIDADNFTGPRFAEYLIDQFDTNANIFLSTTSRTFYSPNTKDWITGNSDFLGKIAVRKCDFFRVRGYDEGFTGYSFEDADLINRLEMLGLRRIVIDGHQFRNAIPHEDSLRKTDQIKSDVYIKQKTFYETYYLILRGDNSLASATMFSTATLDATNKSRLTTPIEAQFEYDVRDESVCTGFWQEIDDITLFVNKPSSLNQTYLKTPFGLASPNLLRPTEFLHHIKNEKLAKEIIMFHEAITNRRKMMQNYHFSTIQVNTKDWLSDIAIH
;
A
#
# COMPACT_ATOMS: atom_id res chain seq x y z
N MET A 1 34.06 -15.03 -14.51
CA MET A 1 32.97 -16.00 -14.26
C MET A 1 31.68 -15.25 -14.52
N ILE A 2 30.86 -15.68 -15.47
CA ILE A 2 29.52 -15.11 -15.64
C ILE A 2 28.73 -15.64 -14.45
N ASN A 3 28.43 -14.77 -13.49
CA ASN A 3 27.55 -15.11 -12.39
C ASN A 3 26.19 -15.49 -12.97
N ASN A 4 25.68 -16.67 -12.62
CA ASN A 4 24.40 -17.15 -13.13
C ASN A 4 23.27 -16.75 -12.16
N ILE A 5 23.18 -15.45 -11.85
CA ILE A 5 22.19 -14.94 -10.91
C ILE A 5 20.80 -15.16 -11.49
N LYS A 6 19.95 -15.87 -10.75
CA LYS A 6 18.55 -16.05 -11.12
C LYS A 6 17.69 -14.93 -10.55
N LEU A 7 16.86 -14.35 -11.40
CA LEU A 7 15.89 -13.31 -11.06
C LEU A 7 14.47 -13.88 -11.14
N THR A 8 13.63 -13.56 -10.15
CA THR A 8 12.18 -13.75 -10.23
C THR A 8 11.48 -12.38 -10.28
N LEU A 9 10.74 -12.13 -11.36
CA LEU A 9 9.77 -11.02 -11.42
C LEU A 9 8.44 -11.51 -10.84
N CYS A 10 8.02 -10.90 -9.74
CA CYS A 10 6.87 -11.30 -8.96
C CYS A 10 5.71 -10.33 -9.21
N THR A 11 4.60 -10.84 -9.73
CA THR A 11 3.35 -10.10 -9.88
C THR A 11 2.28 -10.68 -8.97
N THR A 12 1.83 -9.86 -8.03
CA THR A 12 0.72 -10.18 -7.12
C THR A 12 -0.55 -9.54 -7.63
N ILE A 13 -1.67 -10.28 -7.63
CA ILE A 13 -2.89 -9.85 -8.29
C ILE A 13 -4.15 -10.32 -7.54
N MET A 14 -5.17 -9.46 -7.50
CA MET A 14 -6.54 -9.80 -7.12
C MET A 14 -7.52 -9.06 -8.04
N ASP A 15 -8.27 -9.81 -8.86
CA ASP A 15 -9.33 -9.29 -9.74
C ASP A 15 -8.88 -8.17 -10.70
N ARG A 16 -7.71 -8.35 -11.34
CA ARG A 16 -7.13 -7.41 -12.31
C ARG A 16 -6.66 -8.11 -13.59
N LEU A 17 -7.30 -9.22 -13.97
CA LEU A 17 -6.90 -10.02 -15.12
C LEU A 17 -6.79 -9.19 -16.41
N ASP A 18 -7.67 -8.21 -16.62
CA ASP A 18 -7.62 -7.38 -17.82
C ASP A 18 -6.35 -6.53 -17.91
N PHE A 19 -5.83 -6.04 -16.77
CA PHE A 19 -4.52 -5.37 -16.73
C PHE A 19 -3.39 -6.36 -17.01
N LEU A 20 -3.43 -7.54 -16.40
CA LEU A 20 -2.40 -8.56 -16.59
C LEU A 20 -2.33 -9.07 -18.04
N LYS A 21 -3.48 -9.20 -18.70
CA LYS A 21 -3.58 -9.55 -20.13
C LYS A 21 -2.84 -8.56 -21.02
N MET A 22 -2.76 -7.30 -20.62
CA MET A 22 -2.04 -6.25 -21.36
C MET A 22 -0.55 -6.24 -21.04
N THR A 23 -0.17 -6.42 -19.77
CA THR A 23 1.23 -6.26 -19.33
C THR A 23 2.07 -7.53 -19.45
N LEU A 24 1.54 -8.69 -19.05
CA LEU A 24 2.32 -9.94 -18.99
C LEU A 24 2.91 -10.35 -20.36
N PRO A 25 2.15 -10.35 -21.47
CA PRO A 25 2.73 -10.71 -22.77
C PRO A 25 3.89 -9.79 -23.17
N GLN A 26 3.72 -8.47 -22.96
CA GLN A 26 4.74 -7.49 -23.30
C GLN A 26 5.96 -7.63 -22.38
N ASN A 27 5.76 -7.85 -21.08
CA ASN A 27 6.83 -8.04 -20.10
C ASN A 27 7.66 -9.30 -20.40
N ILE A 28 7.04 -10.35 -20.95
CA ILE A 28 7.76 -11.55 -21.43
C ILE A 28 8.62 -11.21 -22.65
N ILE A 29 8.03 -10.53 -23.65
CA ILE A 29 8.74 -10.12 -24.88
C ILE A 29 9.93 -9.22 -24.55
N ASP A 30 9.71 -8.23 -23.70
CA ASP A 30 10.71 -7.24 -23.28
C ASP A 30 11.93 -7.88 -22.61
N ASN A 31 11.80 -9.08 -22.05
CA ASN A 31 12.86 -9.76 -21.29
C ASN A 31 13.23 -11.13 -21.86
N ILE A 32 12.87 -11.44 -23.11
CA ILE A 32 13.08 -12.76 -23.71
C ILE A 32 14.56 -13.15 -23.78
N ASP A 33 15.46 -12.18 -23.95
CA ASP A 33 16.91 -12.40 -24.06
C ASP A 33 17.54 -12.96 -22.78
N CYS A 34 16.88 -12.79 -21.63
CA CYS A 34 17.34 -13.28 -20.33
C CYS A 34 16.49 -14.44 -19.77
N ILE A 35 15.65 -15.07 -20.60
CA ILE A 35 14.66 -16.06 -20.15
C ILE A 35 15.27 -17.26 -19.38
N ASN A 36 16.52 -17.63 -19.68
CA ASN A 36 17.22 -18.72 -18.99
C ASN A 36 17.62 -18.40 -17.55
N GLN A 37 17.63 -17.11 -17.18
CA GLN A 37 17.95 -16.60 -15.84
C GLN A 37 16.70 -16.02 -15.14
N LEU A 38 15.55 -16.06 -15.81
CA LEU A 38 14.34 -15.36 -15.39
C LEU A 38 13.20 -16.32 -15.07
N GLU A 39 12.52 -16.04 -13.96
CA GLU A 39 11.23 -16.61 -13.62
C GLU A 39 10.18 -15.50 -13.57
N PHE A 40 9.02 -15.73 -14.18
CA PHE A 40 7.80 -14.94 -13.95
C PHE A 40 6.97 -15.65 -12.88
N LEU A 41 6.78 -15.04 -11.73
CA LEU A 41 5.92 -15.58 -10.67
C LEU A 41 4.63 -14.77 -10.59
N ILE A 42 3.50 -15.43 -10.79
CA ILE A 42 2.17 -14.86 -10.61
C ILE A 42 1.57 -15.40 -9.31
N LEU A 43 1.30 -14.51 -8.36
CA LEU A 43 0.59 -14.84 -7.12
C LEU A 43 -0.83 -14.29 -7.18
N ASP A 44 -1.79 -15.18 -7.25
CA ASP A 44 -3.22 -14.91 -7.23
C ASP A 44 -3.74 -14.86 -5.78
N TYR A 45 -4.26 -13.69 -5.38
CA TYR A 45 -4.76 -13.42 -4.03
C TYR A 45 -6.29 -13.56 -3.97
N SER A 46 -6.79 -14.74 -4.30
CA SER A 46 -8.23 -15.08 -4.34
C SER A 46 -9.04 -14.37 -5.44
N SER A 47 -8.47 -14.21 -6.65
CA SER A 47 -9.20 -13.61 -7.78
C SER A 47 -10.41 -14.45 -8.20
N GLY A 48 -11.49 -13.77 -8.57
CA GLY A 48 -12.72 -14.36 -9.10
C GLY A 48 -12.94 -14.12 -10.60
N ASP A 49 -11.94 -13.63 -11.31
CA ASP A 49 -12.03 -13.12 -12.70
C ASP A 49 -11.56 -14.10 -13.79
N GLY A 50 -11.30 -15.36 -13.43
CA GLY A 50 -10.85 -16.40 -14.37
C GLY A 50 -9.35 -16.40 -14.66
N LEU A 51 -8.53 -15.76 -13.80
CA LEU A 51 -7.08 -15.67 -13.94
C LEU A 51 -6.40 -17.03 -14.14
N LYS A 52 -6.76 -18.04 -13.35
CA LYS A 52 -6.15 -19.37 -13.41
C LYS A 52 -6.37 -20.01 -14.79
N GLU A 53 -7.61 -20.05 -15.24
CA GLU A 53 -8.00 -20.64 -16.52
C GLU A 53 -7.29 -19.93 -17.67
N TRP A 54 -7.18 -18.61 -17.60
CA TRP A 54 -6.47 -17.83 -18.61
C TRP A 54 -4.96 -18.16 -18.64
N LEU A 55 -4.29 -18.25 -17.49
CA LEU A 55 -2.86 -18.57 -17.44
C LEU A 55 -2.56 -19.95 -18.02
N TYR A 56 -3.29 -20.99 -17.59
CA TYR A 56 -3.11 -22.34 -18.13
C TYR A 56 -3.48 -22.45 -19.62
N SER A 57 -4.42 -21.63 -20.11
CA SER A 57 -4.79 -21.66 -21.52
C SER A 57 -3.77 -20.98 -22.44
N ASN A 58 -2.97 -20.03 -21.92
CA ASN A 58 -2.08 -19.18 -22.75
C ASN A 58 -0.58 -19.42 -22.49
N TYR A 59 -0.22 -19.97 -21.32
CA TYR A 59 1.18 -20.09 -20.88
C TYR A 59 1.53 -21.49 -20.33
N ASP A 60 0.80 -22.53 -20.75
CA ASP A 60 1.03 -23.91 -20.28
C ASP A 60 2.49 -24.36 -20.48
N ASP A 61 3.10 -24.01 -21.61
CA ASP A 61 4.51 -24.33 -21.90
C ASP A 61 5.46 -23.69 -20.87
N MET A 62 5.22 -22.43 -20.50
CA MET A 62 6.06 -21.70 -19.53
C MET A 62 5.84 -22.21 -18.10
N LEU A 63 4.61 -22.59 -17.76
CA LEU A 63 4.28 -23.22 -16.48
C LEU A 63 4.95 -24.61 -16.38
N SER A 64 4.86 -25.39 -17.46
CA SER A 64 5.44 -26.74 -17.56
C SER A 64 6.97 -26.73 -17.49
N ASN A 65 7.62 -25.79 -18.19
CA ASN A 65 9.08 -25.66 -18.19
C ASN A 65 9.62 -24.85 -16.99
N ARG A 66 8.72 -24.36 -16.11
CA ARG A 66 9.03 -23.63 -14.87
C ARG A 66 9.72 -22.26 -15.06
N SER A 67 9.70 -21.69 -16.27
CA SER A 67 10.02 -20.27 -16.51
C SER A 67 8.90 -19.34 -16.03
N MET A 68 7.70 -19.88 -15.82
CA MET A 68 6.62 -19.24 -15.09
C MET A 68 6.19 -20.11 -13.88
N SER A 69 5.85 -19.47 -12.77
CA SER A 69 5.21 -20.09 -11.61
C SER A 69 3.89 -19.41 -11.33
N TYR A 70 2.87 -20.20 -11.03
CA TYR A 70 1.57 -19.71 -10.56
C TYR A 70 1.28 -20.28 -9.19
N TYR A 71 0.89 -19.41 -8.26
CA TYR A 71 0.47 -19.77 -6.92
C TYR A 71 -0.81 -19.03 -6.57
N ARG A 72 -1.69 -19.67 -5.82
CA ARG A 72 -2.96 -19.08 -5.39
C ARG A 72 -3.13 -19.16 -3.88
N ILE A 73 -3.59 -18.06 -3.31
CA ILE A 73 -4.04 -17.94 -1.93
C ILE A 73 -5.56 -17.89 -1.97
N GLU A 74 -6.21 -18.77 -1.21
CA GLU A 74 -7.68 -18.89 -1.17
C GLU A 74 -8.28 -18.16 0.03
N GLY A 75 -9.59 -17.86 -0.06
CA GLY A 75 -10.39 -17.38 1.06
C GLY A 75 -10.10 -15.94 1.51
N LYS A 76 -9.49 -15.10 0.67
CA LYS A 76 -9.22 -13.69 0.98
C LYS A 76 -10.38 -12.81 0.49
N ALA A 77 -10.98 -12.07 1.43
CA ALA A 77 -12.06 -11.12 1.15
C ALA A 77 -11.57 -9.70 0.80
N SER A 78 -10.28 -9.43 1.01
CA SER A 78 -9.66 -8.14 0.74
C SER A 78 -8.20 -8.32 0.36
N TYR A 79 -7.70 -7.39 -0.44
CA TYR A 79 -6.33 -7.44 -0.92
C TYR A 79 -5.36 -6.87 0.12
N ASN A 80 -4.33 -7.64 0.49
CA ASN A 80 -3.26 -7.17 1.37
C ASN A 80 -1.95 -7.15 0.59
N HIS A 81 -1.49 -5.95 0.24
CA HIS A 81 -0.27 -5.72 -0.55
C HIS A 81 0.98 -6.30 0.12
N SER A 82 1.20 -6.03 1.41
CA SER A 82 2.36 -6.53 2.14
C SER A 82 2.41 -8.06 2.17
N HIS A 83 1.29 -8.69 2.54
CA HIS A 83 1.21 -10.14 2.64
C HIS A 83 1.33 -10.80 1.26
N SER A 84 0.67 -10.28 0.22
CA SER A 84 0.79 -10.86 -1.13
C SER A 84 2.23 -10.77 -1.64
N LYS A 85 2.89 -9.60 -1.55
CA LYS A 85 4.29 -9.42 -1.96
C LYS A 85 5.24 -10.31 -1.15
N ASN A 86 5.00 -10.46 0.15
CA ASN A 86 5.76 -11.36 1.01
C ASN A 86 5.66 -12.82 0.56
N GLN A 87 4.45 -13.32 0.32
CA GLN A 87 4.25 -14.70 -0.13
C GLN A 87 4.90 -14.94 -1.50
N ALA A 88 4.75 -14.00 -2.44
CA ALA A 88 5.39 -14.09 -3.75
C ALA A 88 6.93 -14.19 -3.62
N PHE A 89 7.56 -13.32 -2.82
CA PHE A 89 9.01 -13.34 -2.64
C PHE A 89 9.49 -14.59 -1.89
N LYS A 90 8.71 -15.11 -0.93
CA LYS A 90 9.01 -16.41 -0.27
C LYS A 90 9.00 -17.56 -1.27
N LEU A 91 8.07 -17.58 -2.22
CA LEU A 91 7.88 -18.63 -3.23
C LEU A 91 8.84 -18.53 -4.42
N ALA A 92 9.36 -17.33 -4.71
CA ALA A 92 10.29 -17.08 -5.81
C ALA A 92 11.50 -18.03 -5.81
N LYS A 93 11.91 -18.51 -6.98
CA LYS A 93 13.09 -19.39 -7.11
C LYS A 93 14.39 -18.61 -7.24
N GLY A 94 14.32 -17.34 -7.65
CA GLY A 94 15.45 -16.46 -7.87
C GLY A 94 16.18 -16.08 -6.58
N GLU A 95 17.48 -15.87 -6.72
CA GLU A 95 18.31 -15.24 -5.69
C GLU A 95 18.03 -13.73 -5.62
N LEU A 96 17.63 -13.14 -6.76
CA LEU A 96 17.05 -11.81 -6.86
C LEU A 96 15.54 -11.93 -7.02
N VAL A 97 14.84 -11.03 -6.36
CA VAL A 97 13.39 -10.88 -6.46
C VAL A 97 13.05 -9.44 -6.77
N CYS A 98 12.09 -9.23 -7.66
CA CYS A 98 11.59 -7.90 -8.00
C CYS A 98 10.07 -7.90 -8.07
N ASN A 99 9.43 -6.93 -7.41
CA ASN A 99 7.99 -6.69 -7.53
C ASN A 99 7.67 -6.03 -8.89
N ILE A 100 6.67 -6.54 -9.61
CA ILE A 100 6.03 -5.88 -10.76
C ILE A 100 4.52 -5.93 -10.58
N ASP A 101 3.88 -4.77 -10.38
CA ASP A 101 2.42 -4.67 -10.29
C ASP A 101 1.74 -5.12 -11.61
N ALA A 102 0.50 -5.61 -11.52
CA ALA A 102 -0.19 -6.22 -12.67
C ALA A 102 -0.50 -5.23 -13.81
N ASP A 103 -0.52 -3.93 -13.53
CA ASP A 103 -0.72 -2.83 -14.48
C ASP A 103 0.60 -2.18 -14.94
N ASN A 104 1.74 -2.72 -14.49
CA ASN A 104 3.06 -2.18 -14.78
C ASN A 104 3.74 -2.91 -15.94
N PHE A 105 4.28 -2.12 -16.88
CA PHE A 105 5.23 -2.63 -17.87
C PHE A 105 6.65 -2.64 -17.29
N THR A 106 7.43 -3.66 -17.62
CA THR A 106 8.84 -3.73 -17.24
C THR A 106 9.69 -2.81 -18.11
N GLY A 107 9.38 -2.73 -19.41
CA GLY A 107 10.23 -2.12 -20.41
C GLY A 107 11.31 -3.08 -20.94
N PRO A 108 11.85 -2.84 -22.15
CA PRO A 108 12.85 -3.71 -22.76
C PRO A 108 14.11 -3.87 -21.91
N ARG A 109 14.59 -5.12 -21.78
CA ARG A 109 15.83 -5.52 -21.10
C ARG A 109 15.87 -5.14 -19.61
N PHE A 110 14.72 -4.99 -18.96
CA PHE A 110 14.64 -4.63 -17.55
C PHE A 110 15.30 -5.67 -16.64
N ALA A 111 15.04 -6.95 -16.87
CA ALA A 111 15.61 -8.04 -16.09
C ALA A 111 17.15 -8.12 -16.23
N GLU A 112 17.68 -7.93 -17.44
CA GLU A 112 19.13 -7.82 -17.67
C GLU A 112 19.71 -6.61 -16.92
N TYR A 113 19.07 -5.45 -16.99
CA TYR A 113 19.48 -4.27 -16.22
C TYR A 113 19.56 -4.56 -14.72
N LEU A 114 18.58 -5.26 -14.14
CA LEU A 114 18.61 -5.64 -12.72
C LEU A 114 19.80 -6.56 -12.41
N ILE A 115 19.99 -7.61 -13.21
CA ILE A 115 21.09 -8.58 -13.02
C ILE A 115 22.44 -7.87 -13.08
N ASP A 116 22.66 -7.04 -14.09
CA ASP A 116 23.90 -6.26 -14.27
C ASP A 116 24.20 -5.36 -13.07
N GLN A 117 23.19 -4.71 -12.50
CA GLN A 117 23.36 -3.88 -11.31
C GLN A 117 23.83 -4.71 -10.10
N PHE A 118 23.25 -5.89 -9.88
CA PHE A 118 23.62 -6.77 -8.76
C PHE A 118 24.94 -7.51 -8.98
N ASP A 119 25.36 -7.73 -10.22
CA ASP A 119 26.68 -8.28 -10.55
C ASP A 119 27.79 -7.24 -10.38
N THR A 120 27.51 -5.98 -10.72
CA THR A 120 28.49 -4.89 -10.65
C THR A 120 28.61 -4.29 -9.25
N ASN A 121 27.54 -4.34 -8.45
CA ASN A 121 27.49 -3.68 -7.14
C ASN A 121 27.17 -4.68 -6.02
N ALA A 122 27.95 -4.61 -4.94
CA ALA A 122 27.65 -5.30 -3.69
C ALA A 122 26.78 -4.45 -2.75
N ASN A 123 26.01 -5.11 -1.87
CA ASN A 123 25.21 -4.48 -0.81
C ASN A 123 24.24 -3.41 -1.33
N ILE A 124 23.48 -3.74 -2.37
CA ILE A 124 22.51 -2.83 -2.97
C ILE A 124 21.08 -3.39 -2.92
N PHE A 125 20.12 -2.50 -3.13
CA PHE A 125 18.80 -2.82 -3.64
C PHE A 125 18.42 -1.76 -4.68
N LEU A 126 17.46 -2.05 -5.55
CA LEU A 126 16.94 -1.10 -6.52
C LEU A 126 15.51 -0.72 -6.20
N SER A 127 15.15 0.53 -6.44
CA SER A 127 13.77 1.00 -6.38
C SER A 127 13.52 2.14 -7.36
N THR A 128 12.28 2.29 -7.83
CA THR A 128 11.86 3.43 -8.65
C THR A 128 11.81 4.76 -7.88
N THR A 129 11.79 4.72 -6.54
CA THR A 129 11.85 5.97 -5.75
C THR A 129 13.28 6.42 -5.48
N SER A 130 13.59 7.63 -5.95
CA SER A 130 14.86 8.30 -5.72
C SER A 130 15.01 8.91 -4.32
N ARG A 131 13.96 8.88 -3.49
CA ARG A 131 13.92 9.65 -2.23
C ARG A 131 13.66 8.76 -1.01
N THR A 132 14.39 9.04 0.07
CA THR A 132 14.00 8.61 1.41
C THR A 132 12.73 9.37 1.80
N PHE A 133 11.67 8.66 2.18
CA PHE A 133 10.38 9.25 2.56
C PHE A 133 10.46 10.18 3.78
N TYR A 134 11.64 10.26 4.42
CA TYR A 134 11.92 11.02 5.63
C TYR A 134 12.99 12.12 5.49
N SER A 135 13.46 12.49 4.28
CA SER A 135 14.44 13.59 4.19
C SER A 135 13.76 14.93 4.58
N PRO A 136 14.10 15.55 5.72
CA PRO A 136 13.44 16.78 6.19
C PRO A 136 13.79 18.00 5.33
N ASN A 137 14.81 17.89 4.48
CA ASN A 137 15.43 19.00 3.77
C ASN A 137 15.11 19.04 2.27
N THR A 138 14.23 18.17 1.77
CA THR A 138 13.83 18.16 0.37
C THR A 138 12.31 18.28 0.27
N LYS A 139 11.83 19.48 -0.08
CA LYS A 139 10.41 19.82 -0.33
C LYS A 139 9.81 19.09 -1.53
N ASP A 140 10.58 18.24 -2.18
CA ASP A 140 10.12 17.52 -3.35
C ASP A 140 9.49 16.20 -2.91
N TRP A 141 8.18 16.23 -2.69
CA TRP A 141 7.34 15.04 -2.79
C TRP A 141 7.50 14.39 -4.16
N ILE A 142 7.02 13.16 -4.32
CA ILE A 142 7.01 12.43 -5.60
C ILE A 142 6.35 13.31 -6.68
N THR A 143 7.15 14.13 -7.35
CA THR A 143 6.82 14.89 -8.55
C THR A 143 7.22 13.99 -9.69
N GLY A 144 6.40 12.97 -9.93
CA GLY A 144 6.59 11.95 -10.94
C GLY A 144 5.39 11.03 -10.91
N ASN A 145 4.97 10.53 -12.09
CA ASN A 145 3.83 9.62 -12.22
C ASN A 145 3.91 8.50 -11.17
N SER A 146 2.94 8.45 -10.26
CA SER A 146 2.86 7.44 -9.18
C SER A 146 2.68 6.01 -9.70
N ASP A 147 2.31 5.87 -10.97
CA ASP A 147 1.74 4.65 -11.50
C ASP A 147 2.79 3.59 -11.84
N PHE A 148 4.08 3.96 -11.85
CA PHE A 148 5.19 3.01 -12.00
C PHE A 148 5.99 2.79 -10.70
N LEU A 149 5.47 3.26 -9.56
CA LEU A 149 6.01 2.90 -8.23
C LEU A 149 5.83 1.39 -8.00
N GLY A 150 6.28 0.87 -6.86
CA GLY A 150 6.19 -0.57 -6.57
C GLY A 150 7.40 -1.40 -6.98
N LYS A 151 8.10 -1.07 -8.06
CA LYS A 151 9.27 -1.85 -8.48
C LYS A 151 10.41 -1.75 -7.47
N ILE A 152 10.60 -2.81 -6.68
CA ILE A 152 11.69 -2.98 -5.71
C ILE A 152 12.38 -4.30 -6.03
N ALA A 153 13.67 -4.22 -6.40
CA ALA A 153 14.51 -5.38 -6.63
C ALA A 153 15.53 -5.53 -5.50
N VAL A 154 15.65 -6.73 -4.93
CA VAL A 154 16.53 -7.00 -3.79
C VAL A 154 17.04 -8.43 -3.83
N ARG A 155 18.19 -8.69 -3.21
CA ARG A 155 18.60 -10.06 -2.93
C ARG A 155 17.62 -10.69 -1.94
N LYS A 156 17.13 -11.89 -2.25
CA LYS A 156 16.15 -12.59 -1.42
C LYS A 156 16.65 -12.82 0.01
N CYS A 157 17.96 -13.02 0.19
CA CYS A 157 18.57 -13.13 1.52
C CYS A 157 18.44 -11.84 2.35
N ASP A 158 18.63 -10.67 1.75
CA ASP A 158 18.48 -9.38 2.44
C ASP A 158 17.01 -9.05 2.73
N PHE A 159 16.10 -9.40 1.82
CA PHE A 159 14.66 -9.35 2.07
C PHE A 159 14.26 -10.18 3.30
N PHE A 160 14.84 -11.37 3.47
CA PHE A 160 14.62 -12.21 4.65
C PHE A 160 15.27 -11.64 5.91
N ARG A 161 16.41 -10.93 5.81
CA ARG A 161 17.04 -10.27 6.96
C ARG A 161 16.17 -9.16 7.55
N VAL A 162 15.37 -8.48 6.73
CA VAL A 162 14.37 -7.49 7.19
C VAL A 162 12.98 -8.08 7.43
N ARG A 163 12.80 -9.40 7.19
CA ARG A 163 11.54 -10.14 7.30
C ARG A 163 10.41 -9.59 6.44
N GLY A 164 10.77 -9.17 5.22
CA GLY A 164 9.84 -8.73 4.20
C GLY A 164 9.15 -7.40 4.45
N TYR A 165 8.03 -7.18 3.77
CA TYR A 165 7.08 -6.08 4.00
C TYR A 165 6.38 -6.28 5.36
N ASP A 166 6.05 -5.19 6.04
CA ASP A 166 5.32 -5.25 7.31
C ASP A 166 3.84 -5.57 7.04
N GLU A 167 3.40 -6.77 7.44
CA GLU A 167 2.04 -7.26 7.17
C GLU A 167 0.97 -6.62 8.04
N GLY A 168 1.36 -5.83 9.05
CA GLY A 168 0.40 -5.02 9.79
C GLY A 168 0.10 -3.68 9.12
N PHE A 169 0.60 -3.42 7.91
CA PHE A 169 0.06 -2.35 7.06
C PHE A 169 -1.27 -2.81 6.49
N THR A 170 -2.26 -1.93 6.49
CA THR A 170 -3.63 -2.23 6.04
C THR A 170 -4.10 -1.17 5.07
N GLY A 171 -4.92 -1.56 4.09
CA GLY A 171 -5.39 -0.64 3.06
C GLY A 171 -4.27 -0.19 2.15
N TYR A 172 -4.24 1.10 1.81
CA TYR A 172 -3.37 1.64 0.77
C TYR A 172 -2.14 2.40 1.29
N SER A 173 -1.01 2.21 0.59
CA SER A 173 0.22 3.01 0.62
C SER A 173 1.19 2.80 1.81
N PHE A 174 2.40 3.34 1.62
CA PHE A 174 3.57 3.38 2.51
C PHE A 174 4.27 2.05 2.82
N GLU A 175 3.78 0.90 2.36
CA GLU A 175 4.44 -0.39 2.61
C GLU A 175 5.79 -0.51 1.88
N ASP A 176 5.87 -0.01 0.65
CA ASP A 176 7.11 0.05 -0.13
C ASP A 176 8.12 1.01 0.51
N ALA A 177 7.63 2.14 0.99
CA ALA A 177 8.42 3.16 1.68
C ALA A 177 9.07 2.61 2.95
N ASP A 178 8.29 1.86 3.74
CA ASP A 178 8.75 1.18 4.94
C ASP A 178 9.82 0.12 4.63
N LEU A 179 9.59 -0.75 3.65
CA LEU A 179 10.58 -1.74 3.25
C LEU A 179 11.90 -1.09 2.83
N ILE A 180 11.83 -0.04 2.01
CA ILE A 180 12.98 0.70 1.51
C ILE A 180 13.79 1.31 2.67
N ASN A 181 13.12 1.98 3.60
CA ASN A 181 13.77 2.55 4.78
C ASN A 181 14.52 1.47 5.58
N ARG A 182 13.89 0.30 5.77
CA ARG A 182 14.48 -0.82 6.53
C ARG A 182 15.65 -1.48 5.80
N LEU A 183 15.62 -1.56 4.47
CA LEU A 183 16.75 -2.02 3.66
C LEU A 183 17.96 -1.07 3.78
N GLU A 184 17.72 0.25 3.83
CA GLU A 184 18.79 1.22 4.08
C GLU A 184 19.34 1.14 5.50
N MET A 185 18.48 0.94 6.50
CA MET A 185 18.91 0.68 7.89
C MET A 185 19.70 -0.61 8.05
N LEU A 186 19.47 -1.61 7.20
CA LEU A 186 20.29 -2.81 7.12
C LEU A 186 21.70 -2.53 6.58
N GLY A 187 21.94 -1.33 6.04
CA GLY A 187 23.21 -0.90 5.45
C GLY A 187 23.31 -1.09 3.94
N LEU A 188 22.19 -1.38 3.25
CA LEU A 188 22.19 -1.49 1.80
C LEU A 188 22.12 -0.11 1.13
N ARG A 189 22.83 0.05 0.03
CA ARG A 189 22.77 1.25 -0.81
C ARG A 189 21.66 1.13 -1.84
N ARG A 190 20.79 2.13 -1.89
CA ARG A 190 19.76 2.24 -2.94
C ARG A 190 20.38 2.63 -4.28
N ILE A 191 19.99 1.94 -5.35
CA ILE A 191 20.16 2.38 -6.73
C ILE A 191 18.78 2.71 -7.31
N VAL A 192 18.65 3.87 -7.94
CA VAL A 192 17.36 4.33 -8.48
C VAL A 192 17.14 3.69 -9.86
N ILE A 193 15.94 3.17 -10.09
CA ILE A 193 15.49 2.74 -11.42
C ILE A 193 14.97 3.98 -12.14
N ASP A 194 15.83 4.63 -12.93
CA ASP A 194 15.52 5.91 -13.57
C ASP A 194 15.43 5.92 -15.10
N GLY A 195 15.76 4.79 -15.73
CA GLY A 195 15.53 4.58 -17.16
C GLY A 195 14.06 4.83 -17.53
N HIS A 196 13.83 5.77 -18.44
CA HIS A 196 12.48 6.14 -18.89
C HIS A 196 11.69 4.93 -19.43
N GLN A 197 12.37 3.99 -20.08
CA GLN A 197 11.78 2.75 -20.59
C GLN A 197 11.19 1.85 -19.49
N PHE A 198 11.63 1.99 -18.23
CA PHE A 198 11.16 1.18 -17.10
C PHE A 198 9.98 1.83 -16.32
N ARG A 199 9.53 3.00 -16.78
CA ARG A 199 8.56 3.88 -16.09
C ARG A 199 7.23 3.96 -16.83
N ASN A 200 6.70 2.81 -17.21
CA ASN A 200 5.42 2.72 -17.91
C ASN A 200 4.42 1.84 -17.16
N ALA A 201 3.19 2.28 -17.10
CA ALA A 201 2.06 1.60 -16.49
C ALA A 201 0.78 1.96 -17.23
N ILE A 202 -0.24 1.10 -17.11
CA ILE A 202 -1.56 1.36 -17.70
C ILE A 202 -2.19 2.54 -16.94
N PRO A 203 -2.48 3.68 -17.60
CA PRO A 203 -3.10 4.81 -16.93
C PRO A 203 -4.48 4.43 -16.42
N HIS A 204 -4.75 4.71 -15.15
CA HIS A 204 -6.04 4.46 -14.54
C HIS A 204 -6.33 5.51 -13.47
N GLU A 205 -7.60 5.81 -13.23
CA GLU A 205 -7.95 6.72 -12.14
C GLU A 205 -7.74 6.07 -10.77
N ASP A 206 -7.43 6.89 -9.75
CA ASP A 206 -7.36 6.45 -8.35
C ASP A 206 -8.66 5.79 -7.87
N SER A 207 -9.80 6.14 -8.49
CA SER A 207 -11.11 5.55 -8.24
C SER A 207 -11.18 4.04 -8.50
N LEU A 208 -10.26 3.50 -9.31
CA LEU A 208 -10.09 2.08 -9.62
C LEU A 208 -9.16 1.34 -8.64
N ARG A 209 -8.50 2.07 -7.73
CA ARG A 209 -7.78 1.44 -6.62
C ARG A 209 -8.81 0.83 -5.68
N LYS A 210 -8.80 -0.50 -5.55
CA LYS A 210 -9.64 -1.24 -4.60
C LYS A 210 -9.05 -1.07 -3.20
N THR A 211 -9.24 0.10 -2.60
CA THR A 211 -8.73 0.39 -1.25
C THR A 211 -9.65 -0.15 -0.16
N ASP A 212 -10.94 -0.29 -0.45
CA ASP A 212 -11.90 -0.94 0.44
C ASP A 212 -12.91 -1.76 -0.38
N GLN A 213 -12.83 -3.09 -0.28
CA GLN A 213 -13.88 -3.98 -0.82
C GLN A 213 -15.11 -4.01 0.11
N ILE A 214 -14.96 -3.45 1.32
CA ILE A 214 -16.03 -3.38 2.31
C ILE A 214 -16.78 -2.08 2.05
N LYS A 215 -18.11 -2.18 1.95
CA LYS A 215 -18.97 -1.00 1.85
C LYS A 215 -18.78 -0.14 3.09
N SER A 216 -18.48 1.14 2.90
CA SER A 216 -18.16 2.05 3.99
C SER A 216 -18.97 3.34 3.90
N ASP A 217 -19.57 3.75 5.02
CA ASP A 217 -20.22 5.06 5.17
C ASP A 217 -19.26 6.04 5.85
N VAL A 218 -19.15 7.25 5.30
CA VAL A 218 -18.23 8.28 5.81
C VAL A 218 -19.00 9.48 6.32
N TYR A 219 -18.72 9.90 7.55
CA TYR A 219 -19.33 11.04 8.20
C TYR A 219 -18.28 12.07 8.59
N ILE A 220 -18.63 13.35 8.55
CA ILE A 220 -17.73 14.44 8.93
C ILE A 220 -18.38 15.47 9.86
N LYS A 221 -17.54 16.13 10.66
CA LYS A 221 -17.89 17.31 11.44
C LYS A 221 -16.74 18.30 11.40
N GLN A 222 -17.02 19.50 10.92
CA GLN A 222 -16.07 20.60 11.02
C GLN A 222 -15.91 21.00 12.50
N LYS A 223 -14.68 21.04 13.00
CA LYS A 223 -14.36 21.47 14.38
C LYS A 223 -13.90 22.92 14.40
N THR A 224 -13.06 23.30 13.45
CA THR A 224 -12.57 24.66 13.24
C THR A 224 -12.47 24.94 11.73
N PHE A 225 -12.01 26.13 11.34
CA PHE A 225 -11.76 26.42 9.93
C PHE A 225 -10.63 25.57 9.30
N TYR A 226 -9.80 24.93 10.12
CA TYR A 226 -8.65 24.11 9.67
C TYR A 226 -8.70 22.66 10.17
N GLU A 227 -9.68 22.29 11.02
CA GLU A 227 -9.85 20.94 11.56
C GLU A 227 -11.20 20.33 11.22
N THR A 228 -11.17 19.09 10.73
CA THR A 228 -12.35 18.29 10.40
C THR A 228 -12.22 16.93 11.05
N TYR A 229 -13.20 16.57 11.88
CA TYR A 229 -13.39 15.20 12.35
C TYR A 229 -14.04 14.38 11.25
N TYR A 230 -13.53 13.18 11.02
CA TYR A 230 -14.17 12.18 10.16
C TYR A 230 -14.36 10.87 10.91
N LEU A 231 -15.39 10.14 10.49
CA LEU A 231 -15.77 8.83 10.98
C LEU A 231 -16.08 7.94 9.79
N ILE A 232 -15.48 6.74 9.77
CA ILE A 232 -15.66 5.71 8.76
C ILE A 232 -16.32 4.52 9.44
N LEU A 233 -17.49 4.12 8.95
CA LEU A 233 -18.22 2.93 9.37
C LEU A 233 -18.17 1.89 8.25
N ARG A 234 -17.54 0.75 8.50
CA ARG A 234 -17.39 -0.32 7.51
C ARG A 234 -18.45 -1.38 7.69
N GLY A 235 -18.88 -1.99 6.59
CA GLY A 235 -19.91 -3.05 6.57
C GLY A 235 -19.53 -4.34 7.32
N ASP A 236 -18.28 -4.51 7.72
CA ASP A 236 -17.82 -5.59 8.61
C ASP A 236 -17.94 -5.23 10.11
N ASN A 237 -18.68 -4.16 10.42
CA ASN A 237 -18.88 -3.59 11.75
C ASN A 237 -17.62 -2.98 12.38
N SER A 238 -16.53 -2.79 11.64
CA SER A 238 -15.38 -2.02 12.11
C SER A 238 -15.57 -0.52 11.89
N LEU A 239 -14.98 0.30 12.77
CA LEU A 239 -14.98 1.76 12.65
C LEU A 239 -13.56 2.31 12.70
N ALA A 240 -13.36 3.46 12.05
CA ALA A 240 -12.19 4.29 12.24
C ALA A 240 -12.55 5.77 12.26
N SER A 241 -11.83 6.58 13.03
CA SER A 241 -12.06 8.03 13.09
C SER A 241 -10.78 8.77 13.43
N ALA A 242 -10.72 10.04 13.02
CA ALA A 242 -9.70 10.98 13.47
C ALA A 242 -10.14 12.43 13.22
N THR A 243 -9.44 13.38 13.83
CA THR A 243 -9.49 14.81 13.48
C THR A 243 -8.33 15.11 12.53
N MET A 244 -8.66 15.32 11.25
CA MET A 244 -7.73 15.86 10.25
C MET A 244 -7.51 17.35 10.47
N PHE A 245 -6.32 17.85 10.20
CA PHE A 245 -6.02 19.27 10.15
C PHE A 245 -5.15 19.63 8.94
N SER A 246 -5.37 20.83 8.40
CA SER A 246 -4.49 21.44 7.38
C SER A 246 -3.28 22.08 8.05
N THR A 247 -2.09 21.69 7.63
CA THR A 247 -0.83 22.24 8.17
C THR A 247 -0.56 23.64 7.66
N ALA A 248 -0.97 23.95 6.43
CA ALA A 248 -0.82 25.26 5.81
C ALA A 248 -1.64 26.35 6.53
N THR A 249 -2.78 25.97 7.11
CA THR A 249 -3.68 26.88 7.82
C THR A 249 -3.68 26.66 9.33
N LEU A 250 -2.77 25.79 9.82
CA LEU A 250 -2.60 25.51 11.23
C LEU A 250 -2.26 26.81 11.96
N ASP A 251 -3.15 27.21 12.87
CA ASP A 251 -2.97 28.43 13.68
C ASP A 251 -3.01 29.74 12.84
N ALA A 252 -3.79 29.77 11.75
CA ALA A 252 -3.96 30.99 10.93
C ALA A 252 -4.56 32.19 11.69
N THR A 253 -5.08 31.97 12.90
CA THR A 253 -5.52 33.01 13.83
C THR A 253 -4.37 33.65 14.62
N ASN A 254 -3.18 33.06 14.60
CA ASN A 254 -1.99 33.59 15.26
C ASN A 254 -1.23 34.55 14.34
N LYS A 255 -1.31 35.84 14.67
CA LYS A 255 -0.73 36.93 13.86
C LYS A 255 0.78 36.79 13.62
N SER A 256 1.53 36.16 14.53
CA SER A 256 2.97 35.96 14.34
C SER A 256 3.28 34.91 13.26
N ARG A 257 2.32 34.04 12.93
CA ARG A 257 2.47 32.97 11.93
C ARG A 257 2.02 33.35 10.52
N LEU A 258 1.37 34.51 10.35
CA LEU A 258 1.03 35.07 9.04
C LEU A 258 2.26 35.41 8.19
N THR A 259 3.43 35.59 8.82
CA THR A 259 4.67 36.01 8.16
C THR A 259 5.71 34.91 8.02
N THR A 260 5.52 33.76 8.68
CA THR A 260 6.44 32.62 8.63
C THR A 260 5.63 31.35 8.37
N PRO A 261 5.55 30.86 7.11
CA PRO A 261 4.86 29.61 6.80
C PRO A 261 5.44 28.46 7.62
N ILE A 262 4.56 27.60 8.14
CA ILE A 262 5.01 26.36 8.78
C ILE A 262 5.63 25.49 7.67
N GLU A 263 6.91 25.13 7.82
CA GLU A 263 7.54 24.11 6.99
C GLU A 263 7.02 22.73 7.41
N ALA A 264 5.77 22.44 7.04
CA ALA A 264 5.21 21.12 7.22
C ALA A 264 5.58 20.26 6.03
N GLN A 265 6.00 19.03 6.30
CA GLN A 265 6.26 18.05 5.26
C GLN A 265 4.96 17.80 4.47
N PHE A 266 3.83 17.59 5.14
CA PHE A 266 2.55 17.24 4.52
C PHE A 266 1.52 18.36 4.63
N GLU A 267 0.66 18.51 3.62
CA GLU A 267 -0.45 19.49 3.64
C GLU A 267 -1.52 19.15 4.71
N TYR A 268 -1.75 17.87 4.95
CA TYR A 268 -2.72 17.36 5.92
C TYR A 268 -2.09 16.34 6.86
N ASP A 269 -2.54 16.36 8.12
CA ASP A 269 -2.22 15.35 9.13
C ASP A 269 -3.42 15.11 10.07
N VAL A 270 -3.29 14.20 11.03
CA VAL A 270 -4.31 13.90 12.04
C VAL A 270 -3.82 14.19 13.45
N ARG A 271 -4.74 14.56 14.34
CA ARG A 271 -4.46 14.69 15.77
C ARG A 271 -4.29 13.32 16.40
N ASP A 272 -3.13 13.06 16.99
CA ASP A 272 -2.77 11.77 17.57
C ASP A 272 -3.78 11.28 18.61
N GLU A 273 -4.21 12.16 19.49
CA GLU A 273 -5.19 11.91 20.55
C GLU A 273 -6.60 11.64 20.03
N SER A 274 -6.86 11.90 18.74
CA SER A 274 -8.18 11.72 18.13
C SER A 274 -8.31 10.45 17.30
N VAL A 275 -7.20 9.77 17.00
CA VAL A 275 -7.24 8.55 16.20
C VAL A 275 -7.88 7.44 17.02
N CYS A 276 -8.95 6.87 16.49
CA CYS A 276 -9.72 5.84 17.15
C CYS A 276 -10.10 4.75 16.15
N THR A 277 -9.97 3.50 16.58
CA THR A 277 -10.51 2.32 15.91
C THR A 277 -11.38 1.53 16.88
N GLY A 278 -12.31 0.76 16.34
CA GLY A 278 -13.26 0.02 17.17
C GLY A 278 -14.30 -0.73 16.38
N PHE A 279 -15.43 -0.99 17.02
CA PHE A 279 -16.58 -1.64 16.42
C PHE A 279 -17.83 -0.78 16.54
N TRP A 280 -18.70 -0.88 15.54
CA TRP A 280 -20.01 -0.26 15.57
C TRP A 280 -21.13 -1.27 15.41
N GLN A 281 -22.29 -0.95 15.95
CA GLN A 281 -23.51 -1.73 15.76
C GLN A 281 -24.69 -0.77 15.62
N GLU A 282 -25.65 -1.15 14.78
CA GLU A 282 -26.95 -0.49 14.65
C GLU A 282 -28.00 -1.28 15.43
N ILE A 283 -28.69 -0.62 16.37
CA ILE A 283 -29.81 -1.18 17.14
C ILE A 283 -30.91 -0.12 17.13
N ASP A 284 -32.07 -0.40 16.50
CA ASP A 284 -33.24 0.50 16.49
C ASP A 284 -32.89 1.97 16.16
N ASP A 285 -32.20 2.20 15.03
CA ASP A 285 -31.69 3.52 14.56
C ASP A 285 -30.60 4.16 15.43
N ILE A 286 -30.09 3.44 16.42
CA ILE A 286 -28.99 3.86 17.28
C ILE A 286 -27.69 3.23 16.82
N THR A 287 -26.71 4.05 16.43
CA THR A 287 -25.35 3.60 16.15
C THR A 287 -24.51 3.68 17.42
N LEU A 288 -24.12 2.53 17.96
CA LEU A 288 -23.22 2.39 19.11
C LEU A 288 -21.77 2.27 18.63
N PHE A 289 -20.87 3.05 19.22
CA PHE A 289 -19.42 3.02 18.95
C PHE A 289 -18.68 2.48 20.16
N VAL A 290 -17.98 1.35 20.02
CA VAL A 290 -17.09 0.81 21.05
C VAL A 290 -15.66 1.26 20.75
N ASN A 291 -15.19 2.28 21.48
CA ASN A 291 -13.92 2.96 21.24
C ASN A 291 -12.78 2.39 22.12
N LYS A 292 -11.62 2.05 21.53
CA LYS A 292 -10.36 1.83 22.26
C LYS A 292 -9.44 3.04 22.01
N PRO A 293 -8.95 3.72 23.06
CA PRO A 293 -8.59 3.16 24.36
C PRO A 293 -9.48 3.54 25.55
N SER A 294 -10.49 4.40 25.37
CA SER A 294 -11.19 5.04 26.50
C SER A 294 -12.44 4.31 27.02
N SER A 295 -12.84 3.17 26.44
CA SER A 295 -14.02 2.38 26.91
C SER A 295 -15.34 3.20 26.98
N LEU A 296 -15.39 4.35 26.33
CA LEU A 296 -16.56 5.22 26.29
C LEU A 296 -17.39 4.83 25.07
N ASN A 297 -18.51 4.16 25.34
CA ASN A 297 -19.52 3.93 24.32
C ASN A 297 -20.11 5.28 23.91
N GLN A 298 -19.89 5.69 22.66
CA GLN A 298 -20.62 6.82 22.09
C GLN A 298 -21.86 6.28 21.38
N THR A 299 -22.92 7.07 21.40
CA THR A 299 -24.21 6.68 20.86
C THR A 299 -24.70 7.82 19.98
N TYR A 300 -25.15 7.50 18.78
CA TYR A 300 -25.73 8.48 17.87
C TYR A 300 -27.05 7.97 17.32
N LEU A 301 -27.97 8.90 17.09
CA LEU A 301 -29.22 8.66 16.37
C LEU A 301 -28.97 8.84 14.89
N LYS A 302 -29.36 7.84 14.09
CA LYS A 302 -29.30 7.91 12.64
C LYS A 302 -30.42 8.81 12.12
N THR A 303 -30.07 9.72 11.22
CA THR A 303 -31.00 10.66 10.59
C THR A 303 -30.82 10.64 9.07
N PRO A 304 -31.77 11.18 8.28
CA PRO A 304 -31.62 11.27 6.82
C PRO A 304 -30.39 12.07 6.34
N PHE A 305 -29.80 12.88 7.22
CA PHE A 305 -28.69 13.78 6.90
C PHE A 305 -27.35 13.34 7.53
N GLY A 306 -27.35 12.37 8.43
CA GLY A 306 -26.17 12.01 9.21
C GLY A 306 -26.47 11.43 10.58
N LEU A 307 -25.51 11.53 11.50
CA LEU A 307 -25.61 11.03 12.86
C LEU A 307 -25.71 12.19 13.85
N ALA A 308 -26.73 12.17 14.71
CA ALA A 308 -26.96 13.19 15.72
C ALA A 308 -26.68 12.64 17.12
N SER A 309 -26.13 13.44 18.02
CA SER A 309 -26.06 13.08 19.44
C SER A 309 -27.47 12.79 20.00
N PRO A 310 -27.65 11.86 20.97
CA PRO A 310 -28.98 11.36 21.37
C PRO A 310 -29.89 12.39 22.04
N ASN A 311 -29.41 13.59 22.33
CA ASN A 311 -30.21 14.67 22.90
C ASN A 311 -31.13 15.29 21.83
N LEU A 312 -32.31 14.70 21.66
CA LEU A 312 -33.31 14.99 20.63
C LEU A 312 -33.83 16.45 20.61
N LEU A 313 -33.75 17.18 21.74
CA LEU A 313 -34.29 18.55 21.82
C LEU A 313 -33.33 19.60 21.26
N ARG A 314 -32.01 19.37 21.39
CA ARG A 314 -30.92 20.17 20.81
C ARG A 314 -29.71 19.24 20.64
N PRO A 315 -29.47 18.68 19.44
CA PRO A 315 -28.27 17.88 19.23
C PRO A 315 -27.05 18.76 19.47
N THR A 316 -26.23 18.39 20.47
CA THR A 316 -24.98 19.10 20.78
C THR A 316 -23.92 18.80 19.73
N GLU A 317 -24.06 17.69 19.02
CA GLU A 317 -23.17 17.28 17.94
C GLU A 317 -23.94 16.66 16.78
N PHE A 318 -23.50 16.98 15.56
CA PHE A 318 -24.03 16.41 14.33
C PHE A 318 -22.87 16.04 13.40
N LEU A 319 -22.90 14.82 12.86
CA LEU A 319 -21.96 14.31 11.88
C LEU A 319 -22.69 14.18 10.54
N HIS A 320 -22.24 14.92 9.53
CA HIS A 320 -22.85 14.93 8.20
C HIS A 320 -22.41 13.72 7.39
N HIS A 321 -23.37 13.00 6.81
CA HIS A 321 -23.07 11.89 5.90
C HIS A 321 -22.56 12.40 4.55
N ILE A 322 -21.41 11.89 4.10
CA ILE A 322 -20.86 12.18 2.77
C ILE A 322 -21.52 11.27 1.73
N LYS A 323 -22.45 11.83 0.96
CA LYS A 323 -23.10 11.15 -0.17
C LYS A 323 -22.23 11.11 -1.44
N ASN A 324 -21.18 11.93 -1.52
CA ASN A 324 -20.27 11.93 -2.65
C ASN A 324 -19.29 10.77 -2.50
N GLU A 325 -19.48 9.72 -3.30
CA GLU A 325 -18.66 8.50 -3.24
C GLU A 325 -17.17 8.75 -3.48
N LYS A 326 -16.82 9.71 -4.36
CA LYS A 326 -15.42 10.06 -4.62
C LYS A 326 -14.78 10.65 -3.36
N LEU A 327 -15.42 11.62 -2.72
CA LEU A 327 -14.93 12.23 -1.49
C LEU A 327 -14.86 11.23 -0.32
N ALA A 328 -15.85 10.33 -0.22
CA ALA A 328 -15.83 9.27 0.78
C ALA A 328 -14.61 8.36 0.60
N LYS A 329 -14.33 7.92 -0.64
CA LYS A 329 -13.13 7.13 -0.98
C LYS A 329 -11.84 7.88 -0.67
N GLU A 330 -11.74 9.16 -1.02
CA GLU A 330 -10.56 10.00 -0.73
C GLU A 330 -10.28 10.07 0.78
N ILE A 331 -11.30 10.18 1.63
CA ILE A 331 -11.14 10.19 3.10
C ILE A 331 -10.69 8.82 3.62
N ILE A 332 -11.23 7.72 3.08
CA ILE A 332 -10.81 6.36 3.46
C ILE A 332 -9.33 6.15 3.10
N MET A 333 -8.97 6.47 1.85
CA MET A 333 -7.58 6.38 1.38
C MET A 333 -6.64 7.26 2.21
N PHE A 334 -7.07 8.48 2.55
CA PHE A 334 -6.32 9.38 3.41
C PHE A 334 -6.08 8.78 4.81
N HIS A 335 -7.11 8.19 5.42
CA HIS A 335 -7.00 7.56 6.73
C HIS A 335 -6.02 6.38 6.72
N GLU A 336 -6.10 5.51 5.72
CA GLU A 336 -5.19 4.38 5.54
C GLU A 336 -3.75 4.85 5.34
N ALA A 337 -3.57 5.79 4.40
CA ALA A 337 -2.27 6.36 4.08
C ALA A 337 -1.60 7.00 5.32
N ILE A 338 -2.34 7.77 6.12
CA ILE A 338 -1.80 8.37 7.35
C ILE A 338 -1.48 7.32 8.41
N THR A 339 -2.34 6.32 8.60
CA THR A 339 -2.10 5.26 9.57
C THR A 339 -0.82 4.49 9.22
N ASN A 340 -0.68 4.11 7.95
CA ASN A 340 0.49 3.43 7.43
C ASN A 340 1.75 4.32 7.46
N ARG A 341 1.62 5.60 7.13
CA ARG A 341 2.70 6.59 7.29
C ARG A 341 3.20 6.63 8.73
N ARG A 342 2.30 6.78 9.71
CA ARG A 342 2.68 6.87 11.11
C ARG A 342 3.39 5.60 11.58
N LYS A 343 2.94 4.44 11.12
CA LYS A 343 3.61 3.16 11.39
C LYS A 343 5.00 3.08 10.77
N MET A 344 5.16 3.42 9.50
CA MET A 344 6.46 3.54 8.83
C MET A 344 7.39 4.48 9.61
N MET A 345 6.87 5.61 10.07
CA MET A 345 7.63 6.62 10.82
C MET A 345 8.07 6.10 12.20
N GLN A 346 7.23 5.31 12.87
CA GLN A 346 7.60 4.61 14.10
C GLN A 346 8.72 3.60 13.83
N ASN A 347 8.57 2.75 12.80
CA ASN A 347 9.60 1.80 12.38
C ASN A 347 10.92 2.53 12.11
N TYR A 348 10.87 3.67 11.41
CA TYR A 348 12.05 4.48 11.13
C TYR A 348 12.68 5.06 12.41
N HIS A 349 11.89 5.74 13.24
CA HIS A 349 12.38 6.42 14.44
C HIS A 349 13.01 5.44 15.45
N PHE A 350 12.44 4.24 15.58
CA PHE A 350 12.96 3.19 16.46
C PHE A 350 14.02 2.30 15.80
N SER A 351 14.44 2.60 14.57
CA SER A 351 15.39 1.78 13.80
C SER A 351 14.97 0.31 13.70
N THR A 352 13.66 0.07 13.55
CA THR A 352 13.07 -1.27 13.43
C THR A 352 13.41 -1.86 12.08
N ILE A 353 14.45 -2.69 12.01
CA ILE A 353 14.86 -3.37 10.77
C ILE A 353 13.99 -4.59 10.46
N GLN A 354 13.64 -5.36 11.49
CA GLN A 354 12.86 -6.60 11.36
C GLN A 354 11.42 -6.38 11.78
N VAL A 355 10.50 -6.72 10.89
CA VAL A 355 9.05 -6.73 11.11
C VAL A 355 8.53 -8.17 11.09
N ASN A 356 7.23 -8.38 11.34
CA ASN A 356 6.61 -9.70 11.40
C ASN A 356 7.19 -10.64 12.49
N THR A 357 6.50 -11.75 12.75
CA THR A 357 6.89 -12.70 13.81
C THR A 357 8.17 -13.47 13.45
N LYS A 358 8.76 -14.18 14.41
CA LYS A 358 9.94 -15.03 14.15
C LYS A 358 9.62 -16.18 13.19
N ASP A 359 8.39 -16.70 13.24
CA ASP A 359 7.94 -17.83 12.44
C ASP A 359 7.47 -17.42 11.04
N TRP A 360 7.56 -16.12 10.70
CA TRP A 360 7.15 -15.57 9.41
C TRP A 360 7.82 -16.27 8.21
N LEU A 361 9.07 -16.73 8.36
CA LEU A 361 9.77 -17.45 7.29
C LEU A 361 9.12 -18.80 6.95
N SER A 362 8.54 -19.48 7.93
CA SER A 362 7.84 -20.75 7.75
C SER A 362 6.36 -20.59 7.39
N ASP A 363 5.82 -19.38 7.50
CA ASP A 363 4.42 -19.08 7.18
C ASP A 363 4.22 -18.87 5.67
N ILE A 364 4.04 -20.00 4.96
CA ILE A 364 3.68 -20.04 3.55
C ILE A 364 2.22 -20.46 3.43
N ALA A 365 1.37 -19.53 2.99
CA ALA A 365 -0.07 -19.71 2.87
C ALA A 365 -0.46 -20.00 1.41
N ILE A 366 -0.21 -21.22 0.93
CA ILE A 366 -0.59 -21.66 -0.42
C ILE A 366 -1.34 -22.98 -0.40
N HIS A 367 -2.17 -23.21 -1.43
CA HIS A 367 -2.85 -24.48 -1.72
C HIS A 367 -2.46 -25.01 -3.09
#